data_AF-A0A8U0TY99-F1
#
_entry.id   AF-A0A8U0TY99-F1
#
_cell.length_a   1.000
_cell.length_b   1.000
_cell.length_c   1.000
_cell.angle_alpha   90.00
_cell.angle_beta   90.00
_cell.angle_gamma   90.00
#
_symmetry.space_group_name_H-M   'P 1'
#
loop_
_entity.id
_entity.type
_entity.pdbx_description
1 polymer ?
#
loop_
_entity_poly.entity_id
_entity_poly.type
_entity_poly.pdbx_seq_one_letter_code
_entity_poly.pdbx_strand_id
1 'polypeptide(L)'
;MCTDPREHEDTASCSYVMSQKVKDPERLVGEIAFQLDRRILSYVFQGQNRLYGFTVLNIRDKIIQVSTHPLTGKVDEGYRLQLSQRHAELMAKLKQLGYSMTLHPPFTEFIINTYGILKQRADSYSAQELGYNSPDFLRRVVINTAPSKLLKDLLLLFSCLSFMARQDAKPLFLW
;
A
#
# COMPACT_ATOMS: atom_id res chain seq x y z
N MET A 1 -27.16 46.09 30.14
CA MET A 1 -27.98 45.35 29.16
C MET A 1 -27.03 44.79 28.09
N CYS A 2 -27.01 43.46 28.01
CA CYS A 2 -26.50 42.56 26.97
C CYS A 2 -25.34 42.99 26.05
N THR A 3 -24.17 42.40 26.34
CA THR A 3 -23.17 41.98 25.35
C THR A 3 -23.73 40.83 24.50
N ASP A 4 -23.61 40.89 23.17
CA ASP A 4 -23.92 39.79 22.25
C ASP A 4 -22.63 39.24 21.63
N PRO A 5 -22.23 38.00 21.93
CA PRO A 5 -21.09 37.34 21.30
C PRO A 5 -21.57 36.11 20.53
N ARG A 6 -21.70 36.17 19.19
CA ARG A 6 -22.08 34.97 18.43
C ARG A 6 -21.90 35.06 16.90
N GLU A 7 -20.66 35.12 16.40
CA GLU A 7 -20.34 34.64 15.04
C GLU A 7 -18.92 34.05 15.00
N HIS A 8 -18.77 32.85 15.56
CA HIS A 8 -17.57 32.04 15.32
C HIS A 8 -17.88 30.54 15.43
N GLU A 9 -18.85 30.05 14.65
CA GLU A 9 -19.17 28.63 14.56
C GLU A 9 -19.54 28.26 13.13
N ASP A 10 -18.55 28.06 12.25
CA ASP A 10 -18.77 27.37 10.97
C ASP A 10 -17.59 26.51 10.50
N THR A 11 -16.49 26.45 11.23
CA THR A 11 -15.34 25.60 10.91
C THR A 11 -15.30 24.27 11.66
N ALA A 12 -16.17 24.08 12.66
CA ALA A 12 -16.21 22.86 13.48
C ALA A 12 -17.08 21.73 12.88
N SER A 13 -17.92 22.02 11.88
CA SER A 13 -18.91 21.07 11.37
C SER A 13 -18.30 20.01 10.42
N CYS A 14 -17.25 20.36 9.67
CA CYS A 14 -16.65 19.44 8.70
C CYS A 14 -15.69 18.42 9.34
N SER A 15 -15.05 18.78 10.47
CA SER A 15 -14.14 17.88 11.20
C SER A 15 -14.89 16.86 12.05
N TYR A 16 -16.07 17.20 12.57
CA TYR A 16 -16.83 16.32 13.47
C TYR A 16 -17.57 15.21 12.71
N VAL A 17 -18.06 15.47 11.49
CA VAL A 17 -18.77 14.47 10.66
C VAL A 17 -17.83 13.40 10.08
N MET A 18 -16.54 13.71 9.93
CA MET A 18 -15.54 12.77 9.41
C MET A 18 -15.08 11.73 10.44
N SER A 19 -15.32 11.97 11.74
CA SER A 19 -14.74 11.17 12.84
C SER A 19 -15.46 9.83 13.08
N GLN A 20 -16.68 9.64 12.57
CA GLN A 20 -17.51 8.46 12.91
C GLN A 20 -17.45 7.28 11.91
N LYS A 21 -16.74 7.39 10.77
CA LYS A 21 -16.88 6.37 9.71
C LYS A 21 -15.78 5.29 9.65
N VAL A 22 -14.56 5.54 10.11
CA VAL A 22 -13.49 4.52 9.98
C VAL A 22 -13.38 3.70 11.26
N LYS A 23 -13.77 2.43 11.16
CA LYS A 23 -13.83 1.53 12.31
C LYS A 23 -12.47 1.20 12.92
N ASP A 24 -11.36 1.45 12.22
CA ASP A 24 -9.97 1.29 12.71
C ASP A 24 -8.99 2.09 11.82
N PRO A 25 -8.70 3.38 12.07
CA PRO A 25 -7.81 4.19 11.22
C PRO A 25 -6.37 3.67 11.22
N GLU A 26 -5.94 3.03 12.31
CA GLU A 26 -4.65 2.35 12.42
C GLU A 26 -4.48 1.23 11.40
N ARG A 27 -5.52 0.43 11.16
CA ARG A 27 -5.46 -0.65 10.17
C ARG A 27 -5.30 -0.14 8.75
N LEU A 28 -5.68 1.11 8.45
CA LEU A 28 -5.43 1.70 7.13
C LEU A 28 -3.95 1.91 6.87
N VAL A 29 -3.15 2.17 7.90
CA VAL A 29 -1.69 2.30 7.78
C VAL A 29 -1.06 0.96 7.38
N GLY A 30 -1.47 -0.13 8.03
CA GLY A 30 -1.05 -1.49 7.65
C GLY A 30 -1.59 -1.92 6.28
N GLU A 31 -2.83 -1.53 5.94
CA GLU A 31 -3.43 -1.78 4.64
C GLU A 31 -2.63 -1.11 3.50
N ILE A 32 -2.17 0.13 3.68
CA ILE A 32 -1.33 0.83 2.68
C ILE A 32 -0.06 0.03 2.39
N ALA A 33 0.64 -0.42 3.43
CA ALA A 33 1.84 -1.22 3.28
C ALA A 33 1.55 -2.56 2.59
N PHE A 34 0.48 -3.24 3.00
CA PHE A 34 0.05 -4.50 2.41
C PHE A 34 -0.29 -4.37 0.93
N GLN A 35 -1.06 -3.34 0.55
CA GLN A 35 -1.48 -3.10 -0.82
C GLN A 35 -0.29 -2.77 -1.73
N LEU A 36 0.71 -2.03 -1.22
CA LEU A 36 1.94 -1.79 -1.96
C LEU A 36 2.67 -3.10 -2.27
N ASP A 37 2.90 -3.94 -1.26
CA ASP A 37 3.61 -5.22 -1.43
C ASP A 37 2.85 -6.13 -2.42
N ARG A 38 1.53 -6.22 -2.28
CA ARG A 38 0.68 -7.01 -3.20
C ARG A 38 0.77 -6.53 -4.64
N ARG A 39 0.81 -5.21 -4.87
CA ARG A 39 0.96 -4.65 -6.22
C ARG A 39 2.35 -4.87 -6.79
N ILE A 40 3.41 -4.72 -5.99
CA ILE A 40 4.78 -5.02 -6.42
C ILE A 40 4.87 -6.47 -6.89
N LEU A 41 4.37 -7.41 -6.06
CA LEU A 41 4.38 -8.82 -6.40
C LEU A 41 3.54 -9.12 -7.65
N SER A 42 2.34 -8.56 -7.76
CA SER A 42 1.46 -8.78 -8.91
C SER A 42 2.04 -8.19 -10.20
N TYR A 43 2.76 -7.07 -10.13
CA TYR A 43 3.43 -6.47 -11.28
C TYR A 43 4.55 -7.36 -11.81
N VAL A 44 5.35 -7.96 -10.92
CA VAL A 44 6.44 -8.86 -11.32
C VAL A 44 5.87 -10.19 -11.83
N PHE A 45 5.02 -10.84 -11.04
CA PHE A 45 4.56 -12.22 -11.26
C PHE A 45 3.18 -12.30 -11.95
N GLN A 46 3.00 -11.58 -13.05
CA GLN A 46 1.71 -11.50 -13.77
C GLN A 46 1.16 -12.87 -14.23
N GLY A 47 2.04 -13.84 -14.49
CA GLY A 47 1.65 -15.20 -14.91
C GLY A 47 1.31 -16.16 -13.75
N GLN A 48 1.38 -15.70 -12.50
CA GLN A 48 1.15 -16.54 -11.33
C GLN A 48 -0.23 -16.28 -10.72
N ASN A 49 -1.06 -17.32 -10.69
CA ASN A 49 -2.42 -17.24 -10.13
C ASN A 49 -2.43 -17.09 -8.60
N ARG A 50 -1.39 -17.60 -7.92
CA ARG A 50 -1.28 -17.59 -6.46
C ARG A 50 0.15 -17.23 -6.06
N LEU A 51 0.27 -16.35 -5.07
CA LEU A 51 1.54 -15.80 -4.59
C LEU A 51 1.79 -16.17 -3.12
N TYR A 52 1.48 -17.42 -2.75
CA TYR A 52 1.65 -17.86 -1.37
C TYR A 52 3.11 -17.95 -0.96
N GLY A 53 3.45 -17.31 0.17
CA GLY A 53 4.83 -17.21 0.64
C GLY A 53 5.70 -16.29 -0.22
N PHE A 54 5.13 -15.50 -1.12
CA PHE A 54 5.85 -14.45 -1.85
C PHE A 54 5.80 -13.19 -0.99
N THR A 55 6.96 -12.59 -0.78
CA THR A 55 7.14 -11.31 -0.10
C THR A 55 8.06 -10.45 -0.95
N VAL A 56 8.04 -9.13 -0.77
CA VAL A 56 8.95 -8.26 -1.51
C VAL A 56 10.42 -8.59 -1.18
N LEU A 57 10.69 -9.04 0.05
CA LEU A 57 12.01 -9.50 0.51
C LEU A 57 12.54 -10.69 -0.29
N ASN A 58 11.69 -11.65 -0.67
CA ASN A 58 12.12 -12.88 -1.33
C ASN A 58 11.87 -12.91 -2.85
N ILE A 59 11.57 -11.76 -3.48
CA ILE A 59 11.25 -11.70 -4.92
C ILE A 59 12.32 -12.37 -5.78
N ARG A 60 13.60 -12.14 -5.50
CA ARG A 60 14.70 -12.72 -6.31
C ARG A 60 14.68 -14.24 -6.25
N ASP A 61 14.51 -14.81 -5.06
CA ASP A 61 14.41 -16.26 -4.88
C ASP A 61 13.16 -16.81 -5.55
N LYS A 62 12.04 -16.07 -5.46
CA LYS A 62 10.79 -16.44 -6.12
C LYS A 62 10.90 -16.40 -7.64
N ILE A 63 11.64 -15.47 -8.23
CA ILE A 63 11.93 -15.45 -9.67
C ILE A 63 12.66 -16.72 -10.08
N ILE A 64 13.68 -17.13 -9.33
CA ILE A 64 14.42 -18.38 -9.60
C ILE A 64 13.49 -19.58 -9.44
N GLN A 65 12.69 -19.62 -8.36
CA GLN A 65 11.77 -20.71 -8.09
C GLN A 65 10.74 -20.90 -9.21
N VAL A 66 10.05 -19.85 -9.65
CA VAL A 66 8.97 -19.97 -10.66
C VAL A 66 9.48 -20.16 -12.08
N SER A 67 10.75 -19.82 -12.33
CA SER A 67 11.41 -20.06 -13.63
C SER A 67 12.11 -21.41 -13.70
N THR A 68 12.11 -22.20 -12.63
CA THR A 68 12.73 -23.53 -12.59
C THR A 68 11.65 -24.59 -12.62
N HIS A 69 11.74 -25.51 -13.58
CA HIS A 69 10.79 -26.61 -13.67
C HIS A 69 10.96 -27.56 -12.46
N PRO A 70 9.89 -27.81 -11.68
CA PRO A 70 10.01 -28.43 -10.36
C PRO A 70 10.51 -29.87 -10.39
N LEU A 71 10.28 -30.61 -11.50
CA LEU A 71 10.65 -32.03 -11.61
C LEU A 71 12.01 -32.25 -12.30
N THR A 72 12.44 -31.32 -13.13
CA THR A 72 13.64 -31.51 -13.98
C THR A 72 14.78 -30.59 -13.59
N GLY A 73 14.52 -29.58 -12.76
CA GLY A 73 15.49 -28.53 -12.42
C GLY A 73 15.88 -27.64 -13.60
N LYS A 74 15.29 -27.86 -14.78
CA LYS A 74 15.58 -27.06 -15.97
C LYS A 74 15.04 -25.64 -15.78
N VAL A 75 15.90 -24.66 -16.00
CA VAL A 75 15.54 -23.25 -15.93
C VAL A 75 15.00 -22.77 -17.27
N ASP A 76 13.86 -22.08 -17.25
CA ASP A 76 13.39 -21.24 -18.33
C ASP A 76 14.09 -19.88 -18.25
N GLU A 77 15.19 -19.77 -18.99
CA GLU A 77 16.02 -18.56 -19.01
C GLU A 77 15.29 -17.34 -19.56
N GLY A 78 14.43 -17.53 -20.55
CA GLY A 78 13.65 -16.44 -21.15
C GLY A 78 12.66 -15.86 -20.15
N TYR A 79 11.92 -16.73 -19.47
CA TYR A 79 10.98 -16.31 -18.43
C TYR A 79 11.69 -15.72 -17.22
N ARG A 80 12.81 -16.30 -16.78
CA ARG A 80 13.64 -15.75 -15.69
C ARG A 80 14.13 -14.34 -15.99
N LEU A 81 14.64 -14.11 -17.20
CA LEU A 81 15.11 -12.81 -17.65
C LEU A 81 13.97 -11.80 -17.67
N GLN A 82 12.81 -12.18 -18.21
CA GLN A 82 11.63 -11.32 -18.27
C GLN A 82 11.17 -10.86 -16.88
N LEU A 83 11.06 -11.77 -15.92
CA LEU A 83 10.67 -11.43 -14.54
C LEU A 83 11.71 -10.52 -13.87
N SER A 84 12.99 -10.81 -14.09
CA SER A 84 14.10 -10.02 -13.54
C SER A 84 14.11 -8.60 -14.09
N GLN A 85 13.88 -8.43 -15.39
CA GLN A 85 13.77 -7.12 -16.04
C GLN A 85 12.57 -6.33 -15.51
N ARG A 86 11.38 -6.93 -15.45
CA ARG A 86 10.19 -6.26 -14.87
C ARG A 86 10.43 -5.80 -13.44
N HIS A 87 11.04 -6.65 -12.62
CA HIS A 87 11.38 -6.29 -11.25
C HIS A 87 12.39 -5.14 -11.20
N ALA A 88 13.45 -5.19 -11.99
CA ALA A 88 14.45 -4.12 -12.04
C ALA A 88 13.86 -2.78 -12.52
N GLU A 89 13.03 -2.80 -13.55
CA GLU A 89 12.34 -1.61 -14.07
C GLU A 89 11.39 -1.00 -13.04
N LEU A 90 10.58 -1.83 -12.36
CA LEU A 90 9.69 -1.36 -11.31
C LEU A 90 10.49 -0.74 -10.16
N MET A 91 11.53 -1.42 -9.70
CA MET A 91 12.37 -0.93 -8.60
C MET A 91 13.11 0.34 -8.97
N ALA A 92 13.52 0.52 -10.22
CA ALA A 92 14.09 1.78 -10.71
C ALA A 92 13.09 2.93 -10.60
N LYS A 93 11.82 2.72 -11.00
CA LYS A 93 10.75 3.72 -10.87
C LYS A 93 10.45 4.05 -9.41
N LEU A 94 10.33 3.04 -8.54
CA LEU A 94 10.08 3.25 -7.11
C LEU A 94 11.27 3.94 -6.42
N LYS A 95 12.51 3.64 -6.83
CA LYS A 95 13.71 4.30 -6.32
C LYS A 95 13.73 5.80 -6.62
N GLN A 96 13.20 6.24 -7.76
CA GLN A 96 13.05 7.66 -8.07
C GLN A 96 12.11 8.39 -7.10
N LEU A 97 11.17 7.68 -6.47
CA LEU A 97 10.30 8.22 -5.41
C LEU A 97 10.98 8.21 -4.04
N GLY A 98 12.12 7.53 -3.89
CA GLY A 98 12.84 7.34 -2.62
C GLY A 98 12.74 5.93 -2.05
N TYR A 99 12.04 5.00 -2.70
CA TYR A 99 11.94 3.62 -2.23
C TYR A 99 13.31 2.93 -2.25
N SER A 100 13.64 2.31 -1.13
CA SER A 100 14.87 1.53 -0.91
C SER A 100 14.53 0.07 -0.69
N MET A 101 15.12 -0.80 -1.52
CA MET A 101 14.95 -2.25 -1.44
C MET A 101 15.57 -2.89 -0.19
N THR A 102 16.45 -2.19 0.52
CA THR A 102 17.04 -2.70 1.76
C THR A 102 16.24 -2.29 2.99
N LEU A 103 15.60 -1.12 2.94
CA LEU A 103 14.87 -0.55 4.06
C LEU A 103 13.38 -0.88 4.03
N HIS A 104 12.73 -0.71 2.88
CA HIS A 104 11.27 -0.67 2.82
C HIS A 104 10.60 -2.05 2.83
N PRO A 105 11.14 -3.11 2.20
CA PRO A 105 10.54 -4.44 2.34
C PRO A 105 10.47 -4.97 3.78
N PRO A 106 11.50 -4.87 4.64
CA PRO A 106 11.33 -5.25 6.05
C PRO A 106 10.47 -4.24 6.82
N PHE A 107 10.46 -2.97 6.41
CA PHE A 107 9.60 -1.96 7.00
C PHE A 107 8.10 -2.19 6.71
N THR A 108 7.72 -2.57 5.50
CA THR A 108 6.32 -2.90 5.16
C THR A 108 5.84 -4.08 5.98
N GLU A 109 6.65 -5.13 6.11
CA GLU A 109 6.37 -6.27 6.98
C GLU A 109 6.17 -5.84 8.44
N PHE A 110 7.08 -5.01 8.98
CA PHE A 110 6.95 -4.46 10.33
C PHE A 110 5.65 -3.67 10.51
N ILE A 111 5.29 -2.80 9.56
CA ILE A 111 4.06 -1.99 9.61
C ILE A 111 2.81 -2.88 9.56
N ILE A 112 2.78 -3.87 8.67
CA ILE A 112 1.66 -4.82 8.55
C ILE A 112 1.48 -5.60 9.86
N ASN A 113 2.57 -6.08 10.45
CA ASN A 113 2.52 -6.83 11.71
C ASN A 113 2.12 -5.95 12.90
N THR A 114 2.49 -4.66 12.88
CA THR A 114 2.21 -3.72 13.98
C THR A 114 0.77 -3.21 13.94
N TYR A 115 0.31 -2.76 12.77
CA TYR A 115 -0.99 -2.09 12.61
C TYR A 115 -2.10 -3.04 12.13
N GLY A 116 -1.73 -4.19 11.58
CA GLY A 116 -2.66 -5.12 10.96
C GLY A 116 -3.27 -4.59 9.65
N ILE A 117 -3.97 -5.47 8.94
CA ILE A 117 -4.71 -5.15 7.72
C ILE A 117 -6.21 -5.04 7.99
N LEU A 118 -6.97 -4.50 7.03
CA LEU A 118 -8.42 -4.48 7.12
C LEU A 118 -8.98 -5.91 7.08
N LYS A 119 -9.74 -6.30 8.11
CA LYS A 119 -10.30 -7.66 8.24
C LYS A 119 -11.48 -7.91 7.32
N GLN A 120 -12.22 -6.85 6.98
CA GLN A 120 -13.43 -6.93 6.19
C GLN A 120 -13.16 -6.29 4.84
N ARG A 121 -13.39 -7.03 3.76
CA ARG A 121 -13.52 -6.43 2.44
C ARG A 121 -14.70 -5.49 2.51
N ALA A 122 -14.45 -4.19 2.51
CA ALA A 122 -15.52 -3.25 2.27
C ALA A 122 -16.04 -3.59 0.86
N ASP A 123 -17.33 -3.88 0.72
CA ASP A 123 -17.91 -3.94 -0.61
C ASP A 123 -17.64 -2.60 -1.34
N SER A 124 -17.64 -2.61 -2.67
CA SER A 124 -17.23 -1.45 -3.46
C SER A 124 -17.97 -0.16 -3.06
N TYR A 125 -19.22 -0.31 -2.61
CA TYR A 125 -20.07 0.75 -2.12
C TYR A 125 -19.60 1.31 -0.77
N SER A 126 -19.38 0.46 0.23
CA SER A 126 -18.85 0.90 1.54
C SER A 126 -17.43 1.44 1.44
N ALA A 127 -16.57 0.91 0.57
CA ALA A 127 -15.23 1.45 0.33
C ALA A 127 -15.27 2.92 -0.16
N GLN A 128 -16.26 3.23 -1.00
CA GLN A 128 -16.49 4.58 -1.52
C GLN A 128 -17.10 5.50 -0.46
N GLU A 129 -18.08 5.02 0.31
CA GLU A 129 -18.67 5.78 1.43
C GLU A 129 -17.70 6.06 2.58
N LEU A 130 -16.69 5.21 2.76
CA LEU A 130 -15.64 5.33 3.78
C LEU A 130 -14.43 6.13 3.31
N GLY A 131 -14.39 6.53 2.03
CA GLY A 131 -13.30 7.36 1.48
C GLY A 131 -11.97 6.62 1.30
N TYR A 132 -11.95 5.29 1.32
CA TYR A 132 -10.73 4.48 1.19
C TYR A 132 -10.05 4.59 -0.18
N ASN A 133 -10.76 5.13 -1.17
CA ASN A 133 -10.20 5.45 -2.49
C ASN A 133 -9.72 6.90 -2.63
N SER A 134 -9.91 7.75 -1.61
CA SER A 134 -9.47 9.15 -1.64
C SER A 134 -8.00 9.25 -1.18
N PRO A 135 -7.08 9.71 -2.05
CA PRO A 135 -5.68 9.87 -1.68
C PRO A 135 -5.49 10.89 -0.54
N ASP A 136 -6.27 11.98 -0.54
CA ASP A 136 -6.16 13.02 0.49
C ASP A 136 -6.63 12.51 1.85
N PHE A 137 -7.67 11.69 1.86
CA PHE A 137 -8.15 11.04 3.08
C PHE A 137 -7.08 10.12 3.66
N LEU A 138 -6.55 9.18 2.86
CA LEU A 138 -5.53 8.24 3.32
C LEU A 138 -4.24 8.95 3.76
N ARG A 139 -3.85 10.03 3.08
CA ARG A 139 -2.72 10.86 3.50
C ARG A 139 -2.94 11.47 4.87
N ARG A 140 -4.14 12.01 5.16
CA ARG A 140 -4.48 12.54 6.49
C ARG A 140 -4.46 11.46 7.56
N VAL A 141 -4.94 10.25 7.24
CA VAL A 141 -4.86 9.11 8.17
C VAL A 141 -3.42 8.79 8.52
N VAL A 142 -2.52 8.69 7.53
CA VAL A 142 -1.09 8.45 7.79
C VAL A 142 -0.50 9.54 8.69
N ILE A 143 -0.81 10.82 8.43
CA ILE A 143 -0.29 11.94 9.23
C ILE A 143 -0.79 11.88 10.68
N ASN A 144 -2.06 11.54 10.89
CA ASN A 144 -2.68 11.58 12.21
C ASN A 144 -2.40 10.33 13.05
N THR A 145 -2.05 9.21 12.41
CA THR A 145 -1.90 7.91 13.08
C THR A 145 -0.45 7.45 13.20
N ALA A 146 0.43 7.86 12.29
CA ALA A 146 1.83 7.44 12.32
C ALA A 146 2.64 8.15 13.42
N PRO A 147 3.45 7.41 14.20
CA PRO A 147 4.49 7.99 15.02
C PRO A 147 5.45 8.83 14.18
N SER A 148 5.91 9.96 14.71
CA SER A 148 6.80 10.91 14.00
C SER A 148 8.06 10.24 13.42
N LYS A 149 8.60 9.22 14.10
CA LYS A 149 9.76 8.44 13.66
C LYS A 149 9.50 7.60 12.41
N LEU A 150 8.26 7.21 12.15
CA LEU A 150 7.86 6.33 11.04
C LEU A 150 7.16 7.09 9.90
N LEU A 151 6.73 8.33 10.17
CA LEU A 151 5.89 9.13 9.28
C LEU A 151 6.51 9.31 7.89
N LYS A 152 7.81 9.60 7.82
CA LYS A 152 8.50 9.81 6.54
C LYS A 152 8.39 8.58 5.64
N ASP A 153 8.75 7.42 6.16
CA ASP A 153 8.76 6.18 5.39
C ASP A 153 7.33 5.72 5.06
N LEU A 154 6.36 5.92 5.97
CA LEU A 154 4.94 5.65 5.68
C LEU A 154 4.36 6.53 4.57
N LEU A 155 4.67 7.82 4.56
CA LEU A 155 4.28 8.72 3.46
C LEU A 155 4.94 8.34 2.14
N LEU A 156 6.17 7.82 2.20
CA LEU A 156 6.87 7.29 1.04
C LEU A 156 6.20 6.01 0.51
N LEU A 157 5.83 5.06 1.38
CA LEU A 157 5.05 3.87 0.99
C LEU A 157 3.72 4.28 0.34
N PHE A 158 3.01 5.23 0.93
CA PHE A 158 1.76 5.77 0.38
C PHE A 158 1.96 6.42 -1.00
N SER A 159 3.05 7.15 -1.18
CA SER A 159 3.41 7.75 -2.47
C SER A 159 3.71 6.70 -3.53
N CYS A 160 4.40 5.62 -3.16
CA CYS A 160 4.66 4.47 -4.02
C CYS A 160 3.36 3.75 -4.41
N LEU A 161 2.47 3.50 -3.46
CA LEU A 161 1.16 2.90 -3.71
C LEU A 161 0.33 3.75 -4.68
N SER A 162 0.29 5.06 -4.44
CA SER A 162 -0.41 6.02 -5.31
C SER A 162 0.17 6.07 -6.72
N PHE A 163 1.50 5.99 -6.85
CA PHE A 163 2.16 5.88 -8.14
C PHE A 163 1.74 4.60 -8.87
N MET A 164 1.78 3.44 -8.20
CA MET A 164 1.40 2.17 -8.81
C MET A 164 -0.08 2.14 -9.19
N ALA A 165 -0.97 2.71 -8.36
CA ALA A 165 -2.39 2.84 -8.64
C ALA A 165 -2.70 3.68 -9.88
N ARG A 166 -1.93 4.75 -10.11
CA ARG A 166 -2.05 5.52 -11.35
C ARG A 166 -1.52 4.75 -12.57
N GLN A 167 -0.45 3.98 -12.39
CA GLN A 167 0.16 3.20 -13.49
C GLN A 167 -0.74 2.05 -13.96
N ASP A 168 -1.45 1.38 -13.04
CA ASP A 168 -2.35 0.26 -13.37
C ASP A 168 -3.82 0.67 -13.54
N ALA A 169 -4.15 1.95 -13.33
CA ALA A 169 -5.50 2.53 -13.37
C ALA A 169 -6.49 1.82 -12.42
N LYS A 170 -6.02 1.34 -11.26
CA LYS A 170 -6.86 0.69 -10.25
C LYS A 170 -7.04 1.54 -8.98
N PRO A 171 -8.13 1.35 -8.22
CA PRO A 171 -8.34 2.03 -6.94
C PRO A 171 -7.23 1.67 -5.95
N LEU A 172 -6.89 2.57 -5.01
CA LEU A 172 -5.74 2.39 -4.08
C LEU A 172 -5.77 1.06 -3.32
N PHE A 173 -6.94 0.65 -2.83
CA PHE A 173 -7.12 -0.64 -2.18
C PHE A 173 -7.83 -1.61 -3.12
N LEU A 174 -7.23 -2.79 -3.26
CA LEU A 174 -7.79 -3.91 -4.00
C LEU A 174 -8.35 -4.91 -3.01
N TRP A 175 -9.64 -5.24 -3.15
CA TRP A 175 -10.36 -6.14 -2.25
C TRP A 175 -10.09 -7.61 -2.58
#